data_AF-A0A2H6B7E7-F1
#
_entry.id   AF-A0A2H6B7E7-F1
#
_cell.length_a   1.000
_cell.length_b   1.000
_cell.length_c   1.000
_cell.angle_alpha   90.00
_cell.angle_beta   90.00
_cell.angle_gamma   90.00
#
_symmetry.space_group_name_H-M   'P 1'
#
loop_
_entity.id
_entity.type
_entity.pdbx_description
1 polymer ?
#
loop_
_entity_poly.entity_id
_entity_poly.type
_entity_poly.pdbx_seq_one_letter_code
_entity_poly.pdbx_strand_id
1 'polypeptide(L)'
;MRIKRSLHGRKKRRATLERAKGYRGQAKSSYRRAKETLLKADRYAYRDRRNRKRDFRRLWIVRINAAAREHGMSYSVFMHGLKRAGIELDRKVLADIAVHDRDAFRRIAEAAREAAAS
;
A
#
# COMPACT_ATOMS: atom_id res chain seq x y z
N MET A 1 -0.06 22.96 48.26
CA MET A 1 1.34 22.70 47.86
C MET A 1 1.54 23.03 46.38
N ARG A 2 2.52 23.88 46.01
CA ARG A 2 2.81 24.25 44.60
C ARG A 2 3.79 23.26 43.96
N ILE A 3 3.35 22.53 42.93
CA ILE A 3 4.20 21.55 42.22
C ILE A 3 4.92 22.22 41.05
N LYS A 4 6.26 22.12 41.01
CA LYS A 4 7.09 22.64 39.91
C LYS A 4 6.96 21.76 38.65
N ARG A 5 6.78 22.37 37.46
CA ARG A 5 6.51 21.67 36.18
C ARG A 5 7.72 21.57 35.21
N SER A 6 8.88 22.09 35.59
CA SER A 6 10.03 22.29 34.68
C SER A 6 10.56 20.99 34.05
N LEU A 7 10.74 19.94 34.85
CA LEU A 7 11.28 18.65 34.40
C LEU A 7 10.34 17.95 33.41
N HIS A 8 9.05 17.85 33.74
CA HIS A 8 8.05 17.23 32.87
C HIS A 8 7.86 18.01 31.57
N GLY A 9 7.92 19.35 31.62
CA GLY A 9 7.90 20.19 30.42
C GLY A 9 9.07 19.91 29.47
N ARG A 10 10.29 19.80 30.01
CA ARG A 10 11.49 19.45 29.23
C ARG A 10 11.39 18.05 28.61
N LYS A 11 10.95 17.04 29.38
CA LYS A 11 10.75 15.67 28.89
C LYS A 11 9.74 15.63 27.72
N LYS A 12 8.60 16.30 27.85
CA LYS A 12 7.57 16.37 26.79
C LYS A 12 8.09 17.04 25.51
N ARG A 13 8.83 18.15 25.66
CA ARG A 13 9.45 18.85 24.53
C ARG A 13 10.46 17.96 23.81
N ARG A 14 11.34 17.29 24.56
CA ARG A 14 12.33 16.35 23.99
C ARG A 14 11.63 15.25 23.20
N ALA A 15 10.66 14.55 23.78
CA ALA A 15 9.93 13.48 23.10
C ALA A 15 9.23 13.94 21.80
N THR A 16 8.71 15.17 21.78
CA THR A 16 8.08 15.74 20.58
C THR A 16 9.12 16.04 19.49
N LEU A 17 10.25 16.64 19.84
CA LEU A 17 11.31 16.96 18.87
C LEU A 17 12.00 15.70 18.34
N GLU A 18 12.13 14.66 19.17
CA GLU A 18 12.62 13.34 18.76
C GLU A 18 11.73 12.73 17.66
N ARG A 19 10.40 12.76 17.82
CA ARG A 19 9.45 12.34 16.78
C ARG A 19 9.50 13.21 15.53
N ALA A 20 9.87 14.48 15.67
CA ALA A 20 9.92 15.45 14.58
C ALA A 20 11.28 15.50 13.85
N LYS A 21 12.20 14.59 14.18
CA LYS A 21 13.49 14.47 13.47
C LYS A 21 13.25 14.23 11.98
N GLY A 22 14.09 14.85 11.14
CA GLY A 22 14.00 14.77 9.69
C GLY A 22 13.05 15.78 9.03
N TYR A 23 12.14 16.44 9.77
CA TYR A 23 11.33 17.52 9.19
C TYR A 23 12.17 18.76 8.83
N ARG A 24 11.75 19.48 7.80
CA ARG A 24 12.47 20.65 7.27
C ARG A 24 12.31 21.88 8.18
N GLY A 25 13.38 22.66 8.29
CA GLY A 25 13.36 23.98 8.95
C GLY A 25 12.92 23.92 10.41
N GLN A 26 12.02 24.83 10.80
CA GLN A 26 11.58 24.96 12.20
C GLN A 26 10.71 23.80 12.70
N ALA A 27 10.24 22.93 11.82
CA ALA A 27 9.42 21.79 12.20
C ALA A 27 10.19 20.74 13.02
N LYS A 28 11.52 20.67 12.92
CA LYS A 28 12.37 19.78 13.73
C LYS A 28 12.98 20.41 14.98
N SER A 29 12.96 21.75 15.11
CA SER A 29 13.64 22.48 16.20
C SER A 29 12.68 23.22 17.13
N SER A 30 11.59 23.78 16.60
CA SER A 30 10.59 24.53 17.37
C SER A 30 9.49 23.60 17.87
N TYR A 31 9.28 23.55 19.19
CA TYR A 31 8.27 22.68 19.81
C TYR A 31 6.85 22.97 19.31
N ARG A 32 6.50 24.25 19.12
CA ARG A 32 5.16 24.64 18.63
C ARG A 32 4.93 24.12 17.22
N ARG A 33 5.88 24.38 16.31
CA ARG A 33 5.80 23.92 14.91
C ARG A 33 5.85 22.41 14.80
N ALA A 34 6.72 21.75 15.56
CA ALA A 34 6.81 20.29 15.60
C ALA A 34 5.47 19.63 15.94
N LYS A 35 4.72 20.16 16.91
CA LYS A 35 3.39 19.64 17.25
C LYS A 35 2.39 19.77 16.12
N GLU A 36 2.32 20.94 15.48
CA GLU A 36 1.43 21.18 14.33
C GLU A 36 1.74 20.19 13.19
N THR A 37 3.03 20.03 12.86
CA THR A 37 3.49 19.09 11.83
C THR A 37 3.19 17.64 12.19
N LEU A 38 3.47 17.22 13.42
CA LEU A 38 3.21 15.85 13.87
C LEU A 38 1.73 15.50 13.84
N LEU A 39 0.84 16.41 14.25
CA LEU A 39 -0.61 16.19 14.15
C LEU A 39 -1.06 15.99 12.70
N LYS A 40 -0.48 16.74 11.76
CA LYS A 40 -0.75 16.57 10.33
C LYS A 40 -0.18 15.24 9.81
N ALA A 41 1.03 14.88 10.23
CA ALA A 41 1.68 13.64 9.85
C ALA A 41 0.91 12.42 10.37
N ASP A 42 0.47 12.42 11.63
CA ASP A 42 -0.30 11.33 12.23
C ASP A 42 -1.64 11.14 11.50
N ARG A 43 -2.30 12.24 11.10
CA ARG A 43 -3.52 12.21 10.27
C ARG A 43 -3.28 11.55 8.92
N TYR A 44 -2.21 11.93 8.23
CA TYR A 44 -1.84 11.31 6.96
C TYR A 44 -1.43 9.85 7.13
N ALA A 45 -0.65 9.51 8.15
CA ALA A 45 -0.27 8.13 8.44
C ALA A 45 -1.50 7.24 8.65
N TYR A 46 -2.53 7.72 9.37
CA TYR A 46 -3.78 6.98 9.54
C TYR A 46 -4.51 6.78 8.20
N ARG A 47 -4.71 7.86 7.43
CA ARG A 47 -5.36 7.82 6.11
C ARG A 47 -4.62 6.88 5.16
N ASP A 48 -3.29 7.01 5.10
CA ASP A 48 -2.47 6.35 4.10
C ASP A 48 -2.26 4.86 4.41
N ARG A 49 -2.43 4.40 5.66
CA ARG A 49 -2.56 2.96 5.94
C ARG A 49 -3.75 2.32 5.22
N ARG A 50 -4.85 3.06 5.04
CA ARG A 50 -6.03 2.60 4.28
C ARG A 50 -5.81 2.77 2.78
N ASN A 51 -5.25 3.90 2.34
CA ASN A 51 -4.97 4.14 0.91
C ASN A 51 -3.94 3.16 0.35
N ARG A 52 -2.87 2.84 1.09
CA ARG A 52 -1.83 1.90 0.67
C ARG A 52 -2.40 0.54 0.23
N LYS A 53 -3.46 0.05 0.89
CA LYS A 53 -4.16 -1.18 0.50
C LYS A 53 -4.83 -1.06 -0.88
N ARG A 54 -5.39 0.11 -1.18
CA ARG A 54 -6.02 0.44 -2.47
C ARG A 54 -4.96 0.65 -3.56
N ASP A 55 -3.86 1.33 -3.23
CA ASP A 55 -2.77 1.62 -4.16
C ASP A 55 -2.07 0.33 -4.59
N PHE A 56 -1.78 -0.58 -3.66
CA PHE A 56 -1.24 -1.91 -4.01
C PHE A 56 -2.22 -2.72 -4.84
N ARG A 57 -3.51 -2.72 -4.49
CA ARG A 57 -4.52 -3.41 -5.31
C ARG A 57 -4.57 -2.85 -6.73
N ARG A 58 -4.50 -1.52 -6.90
CA ARG A 58 -4.43 -0.87 -8.21
C ARG A 58 -3.18 -1.31 -8.98
N LEU A 59 -2.02 -1.30 -8.33
CA LEU A 59 -0.77 -1.75 -8.93
C LEU A 59 -0.83 -3.21 -9.40
N TRP A 60 -1.36 -4.12 -8.58
CA TRP A 60 -1.51 -5.52 -8.95
C TRP A 60 -2.44 -5.70 -10.15
N ILE A 61 -3.56 -4.98 -10.20
CA ILE A 61 -4.47 -5.00 -11.35
C ILE A 61 -3.77 -4.54 -12.62
N VAL A 62 -2.97 -3.48 -12.56
CA VAL A 62 -2.21 -2.98 -13.72
C VAL A 62 -1.20 -4.03 -14.21
N ARG A 63 -0.46 -4.67 -13.30
CA ARG A 63 0.50 -5.74 -13.65
C ARG A 63 -0.19 -6.94 -14.28
N ILE A 64 -1.27 -7.43 -13.67
CA ILE A 64 -2.04 -8.55 -14.20
C ILE A 64 -2.64 -8.19 -15.56
N ASN A 65 -3.14 -6.97 -15.74
CA ASN A 65 -3.72 -6.54 -17.01
C ASN A 65 -2.66 -6.49 -18.13
N ALA A 66 -1.44 -6.06 -17.83
CA ALA A 66 -0.35 -6.09 -18.79
C ALA A 66 -0.04 -7.53 -19.22
N ALA A 67 0.15 -8.44 -18.26
CA ALA A 67 0.43 -9.84 -18.55
C ALA A 67 -0.73 -10.55 -19.27
N ALA A 68 -1.98 -10.31 -18.83
CA ALA A 68 -3.17 -10.87 -19.48
C ALA A 68 -3.30 -10.42 -20.95
N ARG A 69 -2.90 -9.18 -21.26
CA ARG A 69 -2.89 -8.67 -22.64
C ARG A 69 -1.83 -9.32 -23.51
N GLU A 70 -0.66 -9.67 -22.96
CA GLU A 70 0.32 -10.49 -23.69
C GLU A 70 -0.28 -11.85 -24.11
N HIS A 71 -1.23 -12.36 -23.33
CA HIS A 71 -2.02 -13.54 -23.63
C HIS A 71 -3.39 -13.22 -24.25
N GLY A 72 -3.52 -12.10 -24.96
CA GLY A 72 -4.69 -11.81 -25.82
C GLY A 72 -6.03 -11.61 -25.11
N MET A 73 -6.05 -11.32 -23.81
CA MET A 73 -7.30 -11.07 -23.07
C MET A 73 -7.22 -9.82 -22.20
N SER A 74 -8.38 -9.23 -21.89
CA SER A 74 -8.46 -8.14 -20.93
C SER A 74 -8.47 -8.66 -19.50
N TYR A 75 -8.03 -7.85 -18.53
CA TYR A 75 -8.10 -8.18 -17.10
C TYR A 75 -9.50 -8.64 -16.64
N SER A 76 -10.57 -8.02 -17.13
CA SER A 76 -11.93 -8.37 -16.76
C SER A 76 -12.30 -9.79 -17.20
N VAL A 77 -11.94 -10.14 -18.45
CA VAL A 77 -12.17 -11.48 -19.01
C VAL A 77 -11.31 -12.51 -18.28
N PHE A 78 -10.03 -12.21 -18.03
CA PHE A 78 -9.13 -13.07 -17.28
C PHE A 78 -9.66 -13.39 -15.87
N MET A 79 -10.06 -12.37 -15.09
CA MET A 79 -10.59 -12.57 -13.74
C MET A 79 -11.93 -13.32 -13.74
N HIS A 80 -12.75 -13.13 -14.78
CA HIS A 80 -13.98 -13.90 -14.95
C HIS A 80 -13.67 -15.38 -15.22
N GLY A 81 -12.74 -15.66 -16.13
CA GLY A 81 -12.26 -17.00 -16.44
C GLY A 81 -11.68 -17.73 -15.22
N LEU A 82 -10.84 -17.06 -14.42
CA LEU A 82 -10.32 -17.63 -13.17
C LEU A 82 -11.43 -18.05 -12.20
N LYS A 83 -12.47 -17.21 -12.05
CA LYS A 83 -13.60 -17.52 -11.18
C LYS A 83 -14.38 -18.74 -11.69
N ARG A 84 -14.54 -18.88 -13.01
CA ARG A 84 -15.23 -20.04 -13.62
C ARG A 84 -14.41 -21.32 -13.54
N ALA A 85 -13.09 -21.20 -13.64
CA ALA A 85 -12.16 -22.30 -13.45
C ALA A 85 -12.02 -22.75 -11.98
N GLY A 86 -12.66 -22.06 -11.02
CA GLY A 86 -12.53 -22.35 -9.59
C GLY A 86 -11.17 -21.98 -8.98
N ILE A 87 -10.39 -21.13 -9.65
CA ILE A 87 -9.05 -20.74 -9.20
C ILE A 87 -9.15 -19.53 -8.27
N GLU A 88 -9.04 -19.77 -6.96
CA GLU A 88 -9.10 -18.74 -5.91
C GLU A 88 -7.73 -18.11 -5.60
N LEU A 89 -7.04 -17.62 -6.63
CA LEU A 89 -5.78 -16.89 -6.42
C LEU A 89 -6.02 -15.40 -6.14
N ASP A 90 -5.30 -14.88 -5.15
CA ASP A 90 -5.34 -13.45 -4.84
C ASP A 90 -4.55 -12.62 -5.87
N ARG A 91 -4.87 -11.33 -5.95
CA ARG A 91 -4.22 -10.42 -6.92
C ARG A 91 -2.75 -10.17 -6.60
N LYS A 92 -2.35 -10.34 -5.34
CA LYS A 92 -0.97 -10.13 -4.92
C LYS A 92 -0.08 -11.21 -5.52
N VAL A 93 -0.45 -12.47 -5.34
CA VAL A 93 0.23 -13.65 -5.85
C VAL A 93 0.15 -13.69 -7.37
N LEU A 94 -1.01 -13.42 -7.98
CA LEU A 94 -1.13 -13.34 -9.45
C LEU A 94 -0.21 -12.28 -10.06
N ALA A 95 -0.11 -11.10 -9.45
CA ALA A 95 0.78 -10.05 -9.93
C ALA A 95 2.26 -10.35 -9.70
N ASP A 96 2.58 -11.21 -8.73
CA ASP A 96 3.94 -11.66 -8.45
C ASP A 96 4.39 -12.73 -9.45
N ILE A 97 3.53 -13.74 -9.69
CA ILE A 97 3.72 -14.77 -10.71
C ILE A 97 3.86 -14.12 -12.09
N ALA A 98 3.01 -13.15 -12.43
CA ALA A 98 3.08 -12.43 -13.70
C ALA A 98 4.45 -11.77 -13.98
N VAL A 99 5.20 -11.41 -12.93
CA VAL A 99 6.51 -10.76 -13.07
C VAL A 99 7.65 -11.76 -13.01
N HIS A 100 7.59 -12.74 -12.10
CA HIS A 100 8.72 -13.63 -11.82
C HIS A 100 8.67 -14.96 -12.59
N ASP A 101 7.48 -15.43 -12.97
CA ASP A 101 7.30 -16.73 -13.62
C ASP A 101 6.27 -16.63 -14.77
N ARG A 102 6.80 -16.34 -15.96
CA ARG A 102 6.00 -16.20 -17.18
C ARG A 102 5.37 -17.53 -17.62
N ASP A 103 6.03 -18.66 -17.37
CA ASP A 103 5.53 -19.98 -17.77
C ASP A 103 4.35 -20.41 -16.89
N ALA A 104 4.44 -20.18 -15.57
CA ALA A 104 3.32 -20.40 -14.66
C ALA A 104 2.14 -19.46 -14.99
N PHE A 105 2.40 -18.18 -15.26
CA PHE A 105 1.34 -17.25 -15.66
C PHE A 105 0.66 -17.68 -16.96
N ARG A 106 1.41 -18.17 -17.95
CA ARG A 106 0.86 -18.69 -19.22
C ARG A 106 -0.14 -19.82 -18.98
N ARG A 107 0.21 -20.82 -18.16
CA ARG A 107 -0.70 -21.94 -17.84
C ARG A 107 -1.99 -21.46 -17.16
N ILE A 108 -1.87 -20.49 -16.25
CA ILE A 108 -3.03 -19.89 -15.58
C ILE A 108 -3.89 -19.11 -16.59
N ALA A 109 -3.27 -18.38 -17.52
CA ALA A 109 -3.96 -17.65 -18.56
C ALA A 109 -4.69 -18.57 -19.55
N GLU A 110 -4.09 -19.69 -19.92
CA GLU A 110 -4.73 -20.72 -20.76
C GLU A 110 -5.96 -21.30 -20.08
N ALA A 111 -5.85 -21.77 -18.84
CA ALA A 111 -6.98 -22.28 -18.05
C ALA A 111 -8.09 -21.24 -17.88
N ALA A 112 -7.73 -19.97 -17.65
CA ALA A 112 -8.70 -18.88 -17.57
C ALA A 112 -9.40 -18.63 -18.92
N ARG A 113 -8.70 -18.76 -20.05
CA ARG A 113 -9.27 -18.57 -21.39
C ARG A 113 -10.29 -19.65 -21.72
N GLU A 114 -9.93 -20.91 -21.48
CA GLU A 114 -10.81 -22.07 -21.73
C GLU A 114 -12.10 -21.97 -20.90
N ALA A 115 -11.96 -21.65 -19.60
CA ALA A 115 -13.10 -21.47 -18.72
C ALA A 115 -13.96 -20.23 -19.05
N ALA A 116 -13.38 -19.20 -19.69
CA ALA A 116 -14.13 -18.02 -20.13
C ALA A 116 -14.89 -18.25 -21.45
N ALA A 117 -14.39 -19.14 -22.31
CA ALA A 117 -15.02 -19.50 -23.59
C ALA A 117 -16.13 -20.55 -23.44
N SER A 118 -16.03 -21.38 -22.39
CA SER A 118 -17.10 -22.29 -21.95
C SER A 118 -18.33 -21.52 -21.49
#